data_AF-A0A3M2ARW5-F1
#
_entry.id   AF-A0A3M2ARW5-F1
#
_cell.length_a   1.000
_cell.length_b   1.000
_cell.length_c   1.000
_cell.angle_alpha   90.00
_cell.angle_beta   90.00
_cell.angle_gamma   90.00
#
_symmetry.space_group_name_H-M   'P 1'
#
loop_
_entity.id
_entity.type
_entity.pdbx_description
1 polymer ?
#
loop_
_entity_poly.entity_id
_entity_poly.type
_entity_poly.pdbx_seq_one_letter_code
_entity_poly.pdbx_strand_id
1 'polypeptide(L)'
;MLTPYDFQENLQQRAQYIRNRLRAGSPVIGISYDNGVLLLALKRRGRKVYEIYDRLMFSAIGNQADVENLRLAAIDFAHQEGFVRSPDDVTIQRVVGFALSPALKKAFGDPLTTPFVARALFAELHHQPERDLFYTLNYDGEFAPYERFAVIGGTQTAEEQAARYLEANLSGVPTFETGVALALTAWGIAYEAAQQEDIDSVSEEAGRARLRDMLNEAQVELGVLERQTLRENRFRLIPQEQLEPFLRRV
;
A
#
# COMPACT_ATOMS: atom_id res chain seq x y z
N MET A 1 -11.32 33.88 17.52
CA MET A 1 -10.27 32.97 18.02
C MET A 1 -10.89 31.59 18.02
N LEU A 2 -10.32 30.58 17.36
CA LEU A 2 -10.85 29.22 17.40
C LEU A 2 -10.73 28.71 18.84
N THR A 3 -11.79 28.14 19.42
CA THR A 3 -11.67 27.52 20.74
C THR A 3 -10.99 26.14 20.62
N PRO A 4 -10.40 25.60 21.70
CA PRO A 4 -9.89 24.23 21.69
C PRO A 4 -10.93 23.18 21.30
N TYR A 5 -12.21 23.40 21.65
CA TYR A 5 -13.31 22.52 21.25
C TYR A 5 -13.59 22.59 19.74
N ASP A 6 -13.66 23.79 19.16
CA ASP A 6 -13.87 23.97 17.70
C ASP A 6 -12.74 23.32 16.90
N PHE A 7 -11.50 23.38 17.42
CA PHE A 7 -10.34 22.74 16.80
C PHE A 7 -10.46 21.21 16.81
N GLN A 8 -10.83 20.62 17.95
CA GLN A 8 -11.03 19.17 18.06
C GLN A 8 -12.18 18.68 17.16
N GLU A 9 -13.30 19.40 17.13
CA GLU A 9 -14.43 19.05 16.27
C GLU A 9 -14.05 19.13 14.78
N ASN A 10 -13.32 20.17 14.38
CA ASN A 10 -12.83 20.30 13.01
C ASN A 10 -11.94 19.11 12.59
N LEU A 11 -11.00 18.70 13.46
CA LEU A 11 -10.15 17.54 13.20
C LEU A 11 -10.96 16.24 13.07
N GLN A 12 -11.96 16.03 13.93
CA GLN A 12 -12.83 14.86 13.86
C GLN A 12 -13.65 14.84 12.57
N GLN A 13 -14.24 15.97 12.18
CA GLN A 13 -15.00 16.10 10.92
C GLN A 13 -14.10 15.83 9.70
N ARG A 14 -12.86 16.35 9.69
CA ARG A 14 -11.88 16.09 8.62
C ARG A 14 -11.49 14.62 8.57
N ALA A 15 -11.18 13.99 9.71
CA ALA A 15 -10.89 12.56 9.76
C ALA A 15 -12.06 11.71 9.26
N GLN A 16 -13.31 12.06 9.62
CA GLN A 16 -14.50 11.36 9.13
C GLN A 16 -14.69 11.54 7.62
N TYR A 17 -14.51 12.75 7.10
CA TYR A 17 -14.57 13.03 5.67
C TYR A 17 -13.56 12.17 4.88
N ILE A 18 -12.32 12.09 5.34
CA ILE A 18 -11.26 11.31 4.70
C ILE A 18 -11.59 9.81 4.78
N ARG A 19 -11.94 9.29 5.96
CA ARG A 19 -12.32 7.88 6.15
C ARG A 19 -13.45 7.46 5.21
N ASN A 20 -14.49 8.28 5.09
CA ASN A 20 -15.60 8.03 4.17
C ASN A 20 -15.14 7.90 2.71
N ARG A 21 -14.17 8.73 2.28
CA ARG A 21 -13.64 8.67 0.91
C ARG A 21 -12.65 7.53 0.68
N LEU A 22 -11.99 7.06 1.72
CA LEU A 22 -11.04 5.94 1.63
C LEU A 22 -11.73 4.58 1.69
N ARG A 23 -12.93 4.49 2.29
CA ARG A 23 -13.65 3.22 2.54
C ARG A 23 -13.76 2.31 1.31
N ALA A 24 -14.06 2.88 0.14
CA ALA A 24 -14.20 2.13 -1.12
C ALA A 24 -12.88 1.90 -1.86
N GLY A 25 -11.74 2.29 -1.28
CA GLY A 25 -10.43 2.12 -1.86
C GLY A 25 -10.06 0.65 -2.01
N SER A 26 -9.69 0.24 -3.23
CA SER A 26 -9.14 -1.11 -3.48
C SER A 26 -7.87 -1.30 -2.64
N PRO A 27 -7.85 -2.27 -1.70
CA PRO A 27 -6.70 -2.51 -0.83
C PRO A 27 -5.40 -2.74 -1.60
N VAL A 28 -4.28 -2.54 -0.91
CA VAL A 28 -2.95 -2.88 -1.40
C VAL A 28 -2.29 -3.83 -0.42
N ILE A 29 -1.80 -4.95 -0.94
CA ILE A 29 -1.10 -5.98 -0.17
C ILE A 29 0.37 -5.99 -0.58
N GLY A 30 1.28 -5.84 0.39
CA GLY A 30 2.71 -5.99 0.21
C GLY A 30 3.23 -7.26 0.85
N ILE A 31 4.07 -8.03 0.15
CA ILE A 31 4.68 -9.26 0.67
C ILE A 31 6.14 -9.35 0.19
N SER A 32 7.06 -9.67 1.10
CA SER A 32 8.41 -10.09 0.76
C SER A 32 8.42 -11.56 0.36
N TYR A 33 9.16 -11.89 -0.69
CA TYR A 33 9.32 -13.23 -1.23
C TYR A 33 10.80 -13.52 -1.54
N ASP A 34 11.10 -14.78 -1.84
CA ASP A 34 12.47 -15.29 -2.01
C ASP A 34 13.38 -14.45 -2.92
N ASN A 35 12.85 -13.88 -4.01
CA ASN A 35 13.58 -13.05 -4.96
C ASN A 35 13.16 -11.57 -4.98
N GLY A 36 12.39 -11.08 -4.00
CA GLY A 36 12.08 -9.66 -3.97
C GLY A 36 10.96 -9.25 -3.03
N VAL A 37 10.32 -8.13 -3.37
CA VAL A 37 9.06 -7.68 -2.75
C VAL A 37 8.00 -7.47 -3.83
N LEU A 38 6.73 -7.73 -3.49
CA LEU A 38 5.59 -7.50 -4.35
C LEU A 38 4.61 -6.51 -3.71
N LEU A 39 3.93 -5.71 -4.54
CA LEU A 39 2.73 -4.94 -4.19
C LEU A 39 1.60 -5.36 -5.13
N LEU A 40 0.49 -5.81 -4.54
CA LEU A 40 -0.70 -6.28 -5.25
C LEU A 40 -1.89 -5.37 -4.95
N ALA A 41 -2.57 -4.91 -5.99
CA ALA A 41 -3.84 -4.20 -5.89
C ALA A 41 -4.75 -4.55 -7.07
N LEU A 42 -6.05 -4.26 -6.98
CA LEU A 42 -6.94 -4.28 -8.15
C LEU A 42 -7.14 -2.87 -8.70
N LYS A 43 -7.09 -2.75 -10.03
CA LYS A 43 -7.32 -1.50 -10.76
C LYS A 43 -8.52 -1.60 -11.68
N ARG A 44 -9.31 -0.53 -11.73
CA ARG A 44 -10.38 -0.34 -12.75
C ARG A 44 -9.90 0.55 -13.89
N ARG A 45 -9.13 1.58 -13.54
CA ARG A 45 -8.53 2.56 -14.47
C ARG A 45 -7.21 3.03 -13.89
N GLY A 46 -6.28 3.42 -14.77
CA GLY A 46 -4.98 3.91 -14.37
C GLY A 46 -4.12 2.87 -13.66
N ARG A 47 -2.86 3.22 -13.40
CA ARG A 47 -1.97 2.41 -12.60
C ARG A 47 -2.20 2.73 -11.11
N LYS A 48 -1.83 1.78 -10.26
CA LYS A 48 -1.79 1.86 -8.81
C LYS A 48 -0.43 1.51 -8.25
N VAL A 49 0.39 0.74 -8.97
CA VAL A 49 1.74 0.35 -8.52
C VAL A 49 2.82 1.03 -9.38
N TYR A 50 3.73 1.71 -8.70
CA TYR A 50 4.73 2.58 -9.30
C TYR A 50 6.11 2.35 -8.70
N GLU A 51 7.13 2.48 -9.53
CA GLU A 51 8.49 2.67 -9.08
C GLU A 51 8.68 4.11 -8.56
N ILE A 52 9.46 4.25 -7.51
CA ILE A 52 9.90 5.55 -6.97
C ILE A 52 11.42 5.72 -7.13
N TYR A 53 12.18 4.64 -6.93
CA TYR A 53 13.64 4.61 -7.05
C TYR A 53 14.12 3.17 -7.23
N ASP A 54 15.42 2.96 -7.47
CA ASP A 54 16.03 1.65 -7.77
C ASP A 54 15.54 0.49 -6.89
N ARG A 55 15.36 0.74 -5.58
CA ARG A 55 14.92 -0.27 -4.59
C ARG A 55 13.59 0.10 -3.92
N LEU A 56 12.87 1.10 -4.44
CA LEU A 56 11.65 1.63 -3.82
C LEU A 56 10.47 1.57 -4.79
N MET A 57 9.36 1.01 -4.33
CA MET A 57 8.08 1.08 -5.03
C MET A 57 6.97 1.56 -4.11
N PHE A 58 5.88 2.01 -4.72
CA PHE A 58 4.78 2.70 -4.09
C PHE A 58 3.44 2.25 -4.67
N SER A 59 2.46 2.16 -3.79
CA SER A 59 1.06 2.09 -4.15
C SER A 59 0.21 2.80 -3.11
N ALA A 60 -1.01 3.17 -3.48
CA ALA A 60 -1.88 3.94 -2.60
C ALA A 60 -3.36 3.72 -2.89
N ILE A 61 -4.17 4.16 -1.93
CA ILE A 61 -5.62 4.31 -2.04
C ILE A 61 -6.00 5.77 -1.81
N GLY A 62 -7.10 6.20 -2.42
CA GLY A 62 -7.65 7.54 -2.23
C GLY A 62 -7.90 8.28 -3.53
N ASN A 63 -7.92 9.60 -3.45
CA ASN A 63 -8.11 10.46 -4.61
C ASN A 63 -6.87 10.43 -5.51
N GLN A 64 -7.06 10.23 -6.82
CA GLN A 64 -5.96 10.13 -7.77
C GLN A 64 -5.04 11.35 -7.73
N ALA A 65 -5.57 12.57 -7.60
CA ALA A 65 -4.75 13.78 -7.54
C ALA A 65 -3.81 13.78 -6.31
N ASP A 66 -4.34 13.39 -5.15
CA ASP A 66 -3.57 13.31 -3.90
C ASP A 66 -2.52 12.19 -3.98
N VAL A 67 -2.89 11.04 -4.54
CA VAL A 67 -1.97 9.91 -4.77
C VAL A 67 -0.83 10.31 -5.70
N GLU A 68 -1.10 11.01 -6.80
CA GLU A 68 -0.06 11.49 -7.71
C GLU A 68 0.84 12.54 -7.07
N ASN A 69 0.28 13.44 -6.25
CA ASN A 69 1.08 14.41 -5.49
C ASN A 69 2.04 13.71 -4.53
N LEU A 70 1.61 12.68 -3.81
CA LEU A 70 2.48 11.87 -2.95
C LEU A 70 3.56 11.16 -3.75
N ARG A 71 3.19 10.57 -4.90
CA ARG A 71 4.11 9.85 -5.78
C ARG A 71 5.21 10.77 -6.31
N LEU A 72 4.84 11.95 -6.81
CA LEU A 72 5.78 12.93 -7.35
C LEU A 72 6.72 13.44 -6.25
N ALA A 73 6.18 13.81 -5.09
CA ALA A 73 7.01 14.25 -3.95
C ALA A 73 8.00 13.16 -3.49
N ALA A 74 7.59 11.88 -3.52
CA ALA A 74 8.47 10.77 -3.19
C ALA A 74 9.60 10.60 -4.21
N ILE A 75 9.28 10.68 -5.51
CA ILE A 75 10.24 10.59 -6.61
C ILE A 75 11.24 11.74 -6.53
N ASP A 76 10.76 12.97 -6.40
CA ASP A 76 11.59 14.16 -6.37
C ASP A 76 12.56 14.10 -5.19
N PHE A 77 12.07 13.73 -4.00
CA PHE A 77 12.91 13.56 -2.82
C PHE A 77 13.95 12.45 -3.01
N ALA A 78 13.54 11.28 -3.50
CA ALA A 78 14.44 10.14 -3.69
C ALA A 78 15.57 10.47 -4.68
N HIS A 79 15.25 11.12 -5.80
CA HIS A 79 16.25 11.53 -6.79
C HIS A 79 17.18 12.62 -6.25
N GLN A 80 16.63 13.60 -5.53
CA GLN A 80 17.46 14.62 -4.88
C GLN A 80 18.39 14.01 -3.84
N GLU A 81 17.89 13.11 -3.00
CA GLU A 81 18.68 12.44 -1.96
C GLU A 81 19.80 11.58 -2.57
N GLY A 82 19.49 10.80 -3.60
CA GLY A 82 20.47 9.98 -4.30
C GLY A 82 21.53 10.80 -5.05
N PHE A 83 21.15 11.96 -5.58
CA PHE A 83 22.10 12.88 -6.24
C PHE A 83 22.98 13.62 -5.24
N VAL A 84 22.42 14.11 -4.13
CA VAL A 84 23.15 14.90 -3.12
C VAL A 84 24.05 14.03 -2.26
N ARG A 85 23.65 12.78 -2.00
CA ARG A 85 24.41 11.83 -1.21
C ARG A 85 24.89 10.66 -2.08
N SER A 86 24.16 9.56 -2.04
CA SER A 86 24.45 8.33 -2.75
C SER A 86 23.13 7.62 -3.05
N PRO A 87 23.01 6.92 -4.19
CA PRO A 87 21.85 6.05 -4.45
C PRO A 87 21.60 5.02 -3.33
N ASP A 88 22.65 4.56 -2.65
CA ASP A 88 22.52 3.62 -1.51
C ASP A 88 21.99 4.27 -0.22
N ASP A 89 22.00 5.61 -0.12
CA ASP A 89 21.44 6.35 1.03
C ASP A 89 19.93 6.65 0.88
N VAL A 90 19.34 6.28 -0.27
CA VAL A 90 17.92 6.50 -0.54
C VAL A 90 17.10 5.38 0.10
N THR A 91 16.54 5.66 1.27
CA THR A 91 15.70 4.72 2.02
C THR A 91 14.25 5.20 2.15
N ILE A 92 13.33 4.24 2.29
CA ILE A 92 11.90 4.44 2.52
C ILE A 92 11.65 5.32 3.75
N GLN A 93 12.46 5.16 4.80
CA GLN A 93 12.34 5.93 6.03
C GLN A 93 12.56 7.42 5.78
N ARG A 94 13.53 7.78 4.93
CA ARG A 94 13.80 9.18 4.60
C ARG A 94 12.70 9.75 3.72
N VAL A 95 12.27 9.01 2.70
CA VAL A 95 11.17 9.41 1.81
C VAL A 95 9.89 9.67 2.62
N VAL A 96 9.45 8.69 3.41
CA VAL A 96 8.20 8.79 4.18
C VAL A 96 8.36 9.76 5.36
N GLY A 97 9.44 9.65 6.13
CA GLY A 97 9.62 10.38 7.39
C GLY A 97 10.04 11.84 7.24
N PHE A 98 10.82 12.18 6.21
CA PHE A 98 11.32 13.56 6.01
C PHE A 98 10.56 14.33 4.94
N ALA A 99 10.15 13.67 3.85
CA ALA A 99 9.47 14.36 2.76
C ALA A 99 7.95 14.39 2.96
N LEU A 100 7.35 13.23 3.21
CA LEU A 100 5.89 13.09 3.13
C LEU A 100 5.20 13.37 4.47
N SER A 101 5.56 12.64 5.53
CA SER A 101 4.90 12.70 6.84
C SER A 101 4.73 14.14 7.39
N PRO A 102 5.76 15.00 7.39
CA PRO A 102 5.59 16.39 7.87
C PRO A 102 4.60 17.20 7.03
N ALA A 103 4.59 17.00 5.71
CA ALA A 103 3.68 17.69 4.80
C ALA A 103 2.21 17.28 5.04
N LEU A 104 1.94 15.98 5.20
CA LEU A 104 0.60 15.48 5.52
C LEU A 104 0.14 15.96 6.90
N LYS A 105 1.00 15.86 7.92
CA LYS A 105 0.71 16.36 9.28
C LYS A 105 0.32 17.83 9.27
N LYS A 106 1.07 18.65 8.53
CA LYS A 106 0.77 20.08 8.38
C LYS A 106 -0.57 20.30 7.69
N ALA A 107 -0.83 19.64 6.56
CA ALA A 107 -2.09 19.79 5.82
C ALA A 107 -3.31 19.29 6.63
N PHE A 108 -3.14 18.23 7.42
CA PHE A 108 -4.17 17.66 8.29
C PHE A 108 -4.39 18.47 9.59
N GLY A 109 -3.38 19.19 10.08
CA GLY A 109 -3.51 20.06 11.24
C GLY A 109 -4.07 21.46 10.94
N ASP A 110 -3.95 21.92 9.69
CA ASP A 110 -4.37 23.27 9.28
C ASP A 110 -5.84 23.31 8.79
N PRO A 111 -6.74 24.02 9.49
CA PRO A 111 -8.15 24.15 9.09
C PRO A 111 -8.37 24.87 7.75
N LEU A 112 -7.39 25.65 7.27
CA LEU A 112 -7.48 26.41 6.02
C LEU A 112 -6.94 25.64 4.81
N THR A 113 -6.19 24.56 5.05
CA THR A 113 -5.63 23.72 3.99
C THR A 113 -6.62 22.61 3.64
N THR A 114 -6.65 22.15 2.38
CA THR A 114 -7.41 20.95 2.01
C THR A 114 -6.61 19.70 2.44
N PRO A 115 -7.19 18.75 3.19
CA PRO A 115 -6.43 17.57 3.61
C PRO A 115 -6.23 16.61 2.44
N PHE A 116 -5.11 15.88 2.46
CA PHE A 116 -4.89 14.79 1.52
C PHE A 116 -5.88 13.67 1.80
N VAL A 117 -6.54 13.18 0.75
CA VAL A 117 -7.38 11.98 0.80
C VAL A 117 -6.59 10.84 0.19
N ALA A 118 -5.55 10.38 0.89
CA ALA A 118 -4.72 9.27 0.44
C ALA A 118 -4.12 8.50 1.63
N ARG A 119 -3.93 7.19 1.44
CA ARG A 119 -3.06 6.35 2.26
C ARG A 119 -2.16 5.56 1.33
N ALA A 120 -0.90 5.41 1.72
CA ALA A 120 0.12 4.84 0.86
C ALA A 120 0.84 3.67 1.52
N LEU A 121 1.29 2.75 0.69
CA LEU A 121 2.15 1.64 1.04
C LEU A 121 3.39 1.71 0.15
N PHE A 122 4.53 1.81 0.81
CA PHE A 122 5.84 1.80 0.19
C PHE A 122 6.52 0.46 0.49
N ALA A 123 7.36 -0.01 -0.43
CA ALA A 123 8.20 -1.19 -0.24
C ALA A 123 9.65 -0.88 -0.60
N GLU A 124 10.57 -1.33 0.24
CA GLU A 124 12.02 -1.23 0.06
C GLU A 124 12.67 -2.61 0.01
N LEU A 125 13.33 -2.85 -1.11
CA LEU A 125 14.04 -4.09 -1.37
C LEU A 125 15.44 -4.07 -0.73
N HIS A 126 15.74 -5.07 0.10
CA HIS A 126 17.03 -5.27 0.72
C HIS A 126 17.76 -6.51 0.15
N HIS A 127 19.00 -6.72 0.58
CA HIS A 127 19.82 -7.86 0.16
C HIS A 127 19.31 -9.22 0.65
N GLN A 128 18.52 -9.24 1.72
CA GLN A 128 17.94 -10.43 2.32
C GLN A 128 16.43 -10.23 2.46
N PRO A 129 15.58 -11.21 2.10
CA PRO A 129 14.13 -11.09 2.22
C PRO A 129 13.67 -10.68 3.62
N GLU A 130 14.34 -11.19 4.66
CA GLU A 130 14.02 -10.90 6.06
C GLU A 130 14.24 -9.43 6.45
N ARG A 131 14.98 -8.67 5.62
CA ARG A 131 15.25 -7.25 5.82
C ARG A 131 14.44 -6.35 4.90
N ASP A 132 13.63 -6.92 4.00
CA ASP A 132 12.76 -6.11 3.18
C ASP A 132 11.78 -5.34 4.07
N LEU A 133 11.58 -4.05 3.76
CA LEU A 133 10.79 -3.16 4.59
C LEU A 133 9.57 -2.65 3.83
N PHE A 134 8.47 -2.51 4.55
CA PHE A 134 7.27 -1.86 4.08
C PHE A 134 6.94 -0.69 5.00
N TYR A 135 6.49 0.43 4.46
CA TYR A 135 6.00 1.56 5.25
C TYR A 135 4.58 1.89 4.83
N THR A 136 3.67 1.91 5.80
CA THR A 136 2.35 2.53 5.59
C THR A 136 2.45 4.01 5.93
N LEU A 137 1.78 4.85 5.17
CA LEU A 137 1.64 6.28 5.42
C LEU A 137 0.15 6.64 5.42
N ASN A 138 -0.32 7.16 6.54
CA ASN A 138 -1.70 7.56 6.74
C ASN A 138 -1.94 9.03 6.34
N TYR A 139 -3.20 9.40 6.15
CA TYR A 139 -3.61 10.74 5.68
C TYR A 139 -3.25 11.88 6.65
N ASP A 140 -3.08 11.57 7.93
CA ASP A 140 -2.65 12.49 8.99
C ASP A 140 -1.12 12.56 9.12
N GLY A 141 -0.40 11.83 8.26
CA GLY A 141 1.05 11.75 8.22
C GLY A 141 1.65 10.83 9.29
N GLU A 142 0.84 10.05 10.01
CA GLU A 142 1.37 8.90 10.76
C GLU A 142 1.89 7.83 9.79
N PHE A 143 3.00 7.18 10.15
CA PHE A 143 3.56 6.10 9.37
C PHE A 143 4.14 5.03 10.28
N ALA A 144 4.14 3.79 9.80
CA ALA A 144 4.64 2.64 10.55
C ALA A 144 5.48 1.72 9.64
N PRO A 145 6.61 1.20 10.13
CA PRO A 145 7.39 0.17 9.45
C PRO A 145 6.79 -1.22 9.67
N TYR A 146 6.93 -2.09 8.68
CA TYR A 146 6.57 -3.50 8.74
C TYR A 146 7.62 -4.34 8.02
N GLU A 147 7.82 -5.55 8.53
CA GLU A 147 8.65 -6.59 7.92
C GLU A 147 7.75 -7.69 7.36
N ARG A 148 8.25 -8.43 6.36
CA ARG A 148 7.60 -9.58 5.70
C ARG A 148 6.34 -9.25 4.90
N PHE A 149 5.40 -8.47 5.42
CA PHE A 149 4.21 -8.03 4.72
C PHE A 149 3.65 -6.72 5.29
N ALA A 150 2.81 -6.04 4.52
CA ALA A 150 2.02 -4.91 4.99
C ALA A 150 0.72 -4.81 4.20
N VAL A 151 -0.29 -4.20 4.80
CA VAL A 151 -1.60 -4.00 4.19
C VAL A 151 -2.02 -2.55 4.37
N ILE A 152 -2.53 -1.95 3.30
CA ILE A 152 -3.37 -0.76 3.41
C ILE A 152 -4.76 -1.04 2.83
N GLY A 153 -5.79 -0.59 3.53
CA GLY A 153 -7.19 -0.78 3.21
C GLY A 153 -8.01 0.47 3.47
N GLY A 154 -9.25 0.47 2.99
CA GLY A 154 -10.17 1.59 3.19
C GLY A 154 -10.63 1.79 4.63
N THR A 155 -10.50 0.75 5.47
CA THR A 155 -10.85 0.75 6.89
C THR A 155 -9.78 0.02 7.69
N GLN A 156 -9.71 0.29 9.00
CA GLN A 156 -8.82 -0.42 9.92
C GLN A 156 -9.18 -1.91 10.01
N THR A 157 -10.47 -2.25 10.09
CA THR A 157 -10.94 -3.64 10.09
C THR A 157 -10.46 -4.43 8.87
N ALA A 158 -10.45 -3.80 7.68
CA ALA A 158 -9.93 -4.43 6.47
C ALA A 158 -8.45 -4.79 6.57
N GLU A 159 -7.64 -3.89 7.14
CA GLU A 159 -6.21 -4.12 7.35
C GLU A 159 -5.96 -5.22 8.36
N GLU A 160 -6.66 -5.18 9.49
CA GLU A 160 -6.52 -6.16 10.56
C GLU A 160 -6.89 -7.57 10.09
N GLN A 161 -8.00 -7.73 9.36
CA GLN A 161 -8.43 -9.05 8.87
C GLN A 161 -7.45 -9.65 7.86
N ALA A 162 -6.97 -8.85 6.90
CA ALA A 162 -5.99 -9.32 5.94
C ALA A 162 -4.61 -9.56 6.57
N ALA A 163 -4.18 -8.72 7.51
CA ALA A 163 -2.94 -8.92 8.26
C ALA A 163 -2.99 -10.21 9.09
N ARG A 164 -4.09 -10.47 9.81
CA ARG A 164 -4.30 -11.73 10.56
C ARG A 164 -4.22 -12.95 9.65
N TYR A 165 -4.85 -12.88 8.48
CA TYR A 165 -4.77 -13.95 7.48
C TYR A 165 -3.32 -14.20 7.01
N LEU A 166 -2.60 -13.14 6.66
CA LEU A 166 -1.21 -13.25 6.20
C LEU A 166 -0.29 -13.78 7.31
N GLU A 167 -0.46 -13.32 8.55
CA GLU A 167 0.31 -13.78 9.70
C GLU A 167 0.12 -15.28 9.97
N ALA A 168 -1.12 -15.77 9.86
CA ALA A 168 -1.43 -17.19 10.05
C ALA A 168 -0.89 -18.10 8.93
N ASN A 169 -0.75 -17.58 7.70
CA ASN A 169 -0.45 -18.39 6.51
C ASN A 169 0.98 -18.23 5.97
N LEU A 170 1.67 -17.13 6.27
CA LEU A 170 3.06 -16.94 5.88
C LEU A 170 3.98 -17.69 6.86
N SER A 171 4.48 -18.85 6.43
CA SER A 171 5.54 -19.59 7.12
C SER A 171 6.91 -19.22 6.52
N GLY A 172 7.63 -18.31 7.17
CA GLY A 172 8.93 -17.83 6.68
C GLY A 172 8.80 -16.95 5.43
N VAL A 173 9.77 -17.06 4.52
CA VAL A 173 9.83 -16.34 3.24
C VAL A 173 9.19 -17.22 2.16
N PRO A 174 8.07 -16.79 1.54
CA PRO A 174 7.39 -17.56 0.51
C PRO A 174 8.11 -17.51 -0.85
N THR A 175 7.80 -18.46 -1.73
CA THR A 175 8.10 -18.32 -3.16
C THR A 175 7.21 -17.25 -3.79
N PHE A 176 7.57 -16.76 -4.97
CA PHE A 176 6.74 -15.82 -5.73
C PHE A 176 5.29 -16.33 -5.90
N GLU A 177 5.11 -17.60 -6.29
CA GLU A 177 3.80 -18.21 -6.53
C GLU A 177 2.93 -18.22 -5.27
N THR A 178 3.53 -18.61 -4.15
CA THR A 178 2.87 -18.67 -2.84
C THR A 178 2.51 -17.26 -2.38
N GLY A 179 3.44 -16.31 -2.53
CA GLY A 179 3.23 -14.90 -2.19
C GLY A 179 2.06 -14.27 -2.96
N VAL A 180 1.97 -14.51 -4.28
CA VAL A 180 0.87 -14.01 -5.11
C VAL A 180 -0.47 -14.61 -4.69
N ALA A 181 -0.54 -15.92 -4.45
CA ALA A 181 -1.78 -16.59 -4.03
C ALA A 181 -2.29 -16.08 -2.68
N LEU A 182 -1.39 -15.89 -1.71
CA LEU A 182 -1.72 -15.32 -0.40
C LEU A 182 -2.14 -13.85 -0.53
N ALA A 183 -1.45 -13.05 -1.34
CA ALA A 183 -1.80 -11.65 -1.56
C ALA A 183 -3.19 -11.49 -2.20
N LEU A 184 -3.57 -12.35 -3.16
CA LEU A 184 -4.89 -12.34 -3.78
C LEU A 184 -6.01 -12.65 -2.78
N THR A 185 -5.81 -13.66 -1.93
CA THR A 185 -6.79 -14.03 -0.90
C THR A 185 -6.89 -12.94 0.17
N ALA A 186 -5.75 -12.41 0.65
CA ALA A 186 -5.69 -11.30 1.59
C ALA A 186 -6.39 -10.04 1.06
N TRP A 187 -6.21 -9.73 -0.23
CA TRP A 187 -6.90 -8.61 -0.88
C TRP A 187 -8.42 -8.78 -0.82
N GLY A 188 -8.93 -9.99 -1.14
CA GLY A 188 -10.35 -10.30 -1.08
C GLY A 188 -10.92 -10.20 0.33
N ILE A 189 -10.18 -10.69 1.33
CA ILE A 189 -10.52 -10.56 2.76
C ILE A 189 -10.60 -9.10 3.18
N ALA A 190 -9.59 -8.29 2.84
CA ALA A 190 -9.59 -6.86 3.15
C ALA A 190 -10.80 -6.14 2.51
N TYR A 191 -11.06 -6.42 1.23
CA TYR A 191 -12.16 -5.77 0.52
C TYR A 191 -13.54 -6.15 1.09
N GLU A 192 -13.74 -7.41 1.44
CA GLU A 192 -14.99 -7.87 2.08
C GLU A 192 -15.16 -7.25 3.47
N ALA A 193 -14.11 -7.25 4.29
CA ALA A 193 -14.13 -6.65 5.62
C ALA A 193 -14.39 -5.14 5.60
N ALA A 194 -13.99 -4.41 4.55
CA ALA A 194 -14.27 -2.99 4.41
C ALA A 194 -15.76 -2.65 4.22
N GLN A 195 -16.56 -3.62 3.75
CA GLN A 195 -17.99 -3.43 3.48
C GLN A 195 -18.87 -3.68 4.71
N GLN A 196 -18.34 -4.33 5.74
CA GLN A 196 -19.08 -4.73 6.93
C GLN A 196 -18.51 -4.00 8.16
N GLU A 197 -19.34 -3.25 8.88
CA GLU A 197 -18.88 -2.44 10.02
C GLU A 197 -18.56 -3.29 11.27
N ASP A 198 -19.23 -4.44 11.43
CA ASP A 198 -19.13 -5.32 12.61
C ASP A 198 -18.89 -6.79 12.22
N ILE A 199 -17.85 -7.06 11.43
CA ILE A 199 -17.45 -8.44 11.11
C ILE A 199 -16.33 -8.94 12.03
N ASP A 200 -16.58 -10.05 12.73
CA ASP A 200 -15.59 -10.68 13.60
C ASP A 200 -14.43 -11.29 12.80
N SER A 201 -14.75 -12.00 11.72
CA SER A 201 -13.79 -12.62 10.81
C SER A 201 -14.36 -12.84 9.42
N VAL A 202 -13.56 -12.59 8.39
CA VAL A 202 -13.87 -12.99 7.00
C VAL A 202 -13.18 -14.33 6.71
N SER A 203 -13.93 -15.33 6.25
CA SER A 203 -13.32 -16.61 5.85
C SER A 203 -12.55 -16.50 4.53
N GLU A 204 -11.62 -17.41 4.28
CA GLU A 204 -10.91 -17.46 3.00
C GLU A 204 -11.85 -17.61 1.82
N GLU A 205 -12.87 -18.47 1.93
CA GLU A 205 -13.85 -18.68 0.87
C GLU A 205 -14.63 -17.42 0.54
N ALA A 206 -15.01 -16.64 1.56
CA ALA A 206 -15.67 -15.35 1.38
C ALA A 206 -14.74 -14.34 0.69
N GLY A 207 -13.48 -14.26 1.12
CA GLY A 207 -12.47 -13.41 0.48
C GLY A 207 -12.22 -13.77 -0.99
N ARG A 208 -12.09 -15.07 -1.29
CA ARG A 208 -11.90 -15.56 -2.67
C ARG A 208 -13.14 -15.32 -3.54
N ALA A 209 -14.34 -15.54 -2.99
CA ALA A 209 -15.58 -15.19 -3.67
C ALA A 209 -15.62 -13.69 -4.01
N ARG A 210 -15.29 -12.82 -3.05
CA ARG A 210 -15.25 -11.39 -3.28
C ARG A 210 -14.21 -10.98 -4.33
N LEU A 211 -13.03 -11.60 -4.33
CA LEU A 211 -12.03 -11.36 -5.37
C LEU A 211 -12.59 -11.70 -6.76
N ARG A 212 -13.18 -12.89 -6.92
CA ARG A 212 -13.77 -13.32 -8.21
C ARG A 212 -14.83 -12.36 -8.72
N ASP A 213 -15.70 -11.87 -7.85
CA ASP A 213 -16.70 -10.86 -8.21
C ASP A 213 -16.03 -9.59 -8.76
N MET A 214 -14.99 -9.12 -8.07
CA MET A 214 -14.28 -7.89 -8.43
C MET A 214 -13.46 -8.01 -9.72
N LEU A 215 -12.98 -9.21 -10.06
CA LEU A 215 -12.26 -9.47 -11.31
C LEU A 215 -13.14 -9.33 -12.57
N ASN A 216 -14.47 -9.28 -12.42
CA ASN A 216 -15.37 -8.98 -13.54
C ASN A 216 -15.30 -7.50 -13.98
N GLU A 217 -14.89 -6.60 -13.09
CA GLU A 217 -14.87 -5.14 -13.33
C GLU A 217 -13.47 -4.52 -13.21
N ALA A 218 -12.49 -5.29 -12.72
CA ALA A 218 -11.15 -4.83 -12.41
C ALA A 218 -10.09 -5.87 -12.80
N GLN A 219 -8.87 -5.40 -12.99
CA GLN A 219 -7.71 -6.25 -13.25
C GLN A 219 -6.75 -6.22 -12.06
N VAL A 220 -6.06 -7.33 -11.82
CA VAL A 220 -4.99 -7.37 -10.82
C VAL A 220 -3.80 -6.58 -11.35
N GLU A 221 -3.25 -5.68 -10.58
CA GLU A 221 -1.96 -5.06 -10.86
C GLU A 221 -0.95 -5.50 -9.80
N LEU A 222 0.08 -6.20 -10.27
CA LEU A 222 1.16 -6.72 -9.45
C LEU A 222 2.47 -6.06 -9.90
N GLY A 223 3.04 -5.22 -9.03
CA GLY A 223 4.40 -4.73 -9.20
C GLY A 223 5.36 -5.51 -8.31
N VAL A 224 6.56 -5.75 -8.81
CA VAL A 224 7.64 -6.41 -8.06
C VAL A 224 8.92 -5.58 -8.15
N LEU A 225 9.74 -5.66 -7.11
CA LEU A 225 11.16 -5.31 -7.17
C LEU A 225 11.98 -6.60 -7.10
N GLU A 226 12.68 -6.92 -8.17
CA GLU A 226 13.49 -8.15 -8.27
C GLU A 226 14.89 -7.93 -7.66
N ARG A 227 15.28 -8.81 -6.72
CA ARG A 227 16.60 -8.80 -6.05
C ARG A 227 17.71 -9.23 -6.98
N GLN A 228 17.47 -10.27 -7.76
CA GLN A 228 18.39 -10.75 -8.78
C GLN A 228 17.78 -10.48 -10.16
N THR A 229 18.30 -9.47 -10.85
CA THR A 229 17.89 -9.14 -12.22
C THR A 229 19.09 -8.66 -13.03
N LEU A 230 19.07 -8.99 -14.33
CA LEU A 230 20.04 -8.47 -15.31
C LEU A 230 19.56 -7.16 -15.95
N ARG A 231 18.33 -6.74 -15.64
CA ARG A 231 17.76 -5.49 -16.15
C ARG A 231 18.40 -4.31 -15.43
N GLU A 232 18.44 -3.17 -16.12
CA GLU A 232 18.82 -1.90 -15.51
C GLU A 232 17.88 -1.54 -14.35
N ASN A 233 16.60 -1.87 -14.49
CA ASN A 233 15.57 -1.57 -13.51
C ASN A 233 15.08 -2.84 -12.79
N ARG A 234 15.06 -2.79 -11.46
CA ARG A 234 14.56 -3.85 -10.58
C ARG A 234 13.04 -3.92 -10.56
N PHE A 235 12.37 -2.80 -10.80
CA PHE A 235 10.93 -2.70 -10.85
C PHE A 235 10.37 -3.34 -12.12
N ARG A 236 9.30 -4.12 -11.94
CA ARG A 236 8.57 -4.74 -13.04
C ARG A 236 7.09 -4.85 -12.70
N LEU A 237 6.23 -4.51 -13.67
CA LEU A 237 4.83 -4.93 -13.64
C LEU A 237 4.69 -6.32 -14.24
N ILE A 238 4.03 -7.21 -13.51
CA ILE A 238 3.74 -8.57 -13.99
C ILE A 238 2.55 -8.49 -14.98
N PRO A 239 2.72 -8.94 -16.24
CA PRO A 239 1.64 -8.93 -17.23
C PRO A 239 0.46 -9.83 -16.81
N GLN A 240 -0.74 -9.50 -17.29
CA GLN A 240 -1.96 -10.28 -16.96
C GLN A 240 -1.82 -11.76 -17.35
N GLU A 241 -1.17 -12.07 -18.47
CA GLU A 241 -1.02 -13.46 -18.93
C GLU A 241 -0.21 -14.30 -17.92
N GLN A 242 0.74 -13.69 -17.20
CA GLN A 242 1.52 -14.36 -16.16
C GLN A 242 0.73 -14.53 -14.85
N LEU A 243 -0.33 -13.74 -14.66
CA LEU A 243 -1.20 -13.81 -13.49
C LEU A 243 -2.33 -14.83 -13.65
N GLU A 244 -2.77 -15.12 -14.89
CA GLU A 244 -3.88 -16.05 -15.15
C GLU A 244 -3.82 -17.39 -14.39
N PRO A 245 -2.66 -18.08 -14.28
CA PRO A 245 -2.60 -19.37 -13.58
C PRO A 245 -2.96 -19.25 -12.09
N PHE A 246 -2.68 -18.09 -11.47
CA PHE A 246 -3.04 -17.80 -10.08
C PHE A 246 -4.51 -17.45 -9.96
N LEU A 247 -5.03 -16.65 -10.89
CA LEU A 247 -6.44 -16.23 -10.89
C LEU A 247 -7.41 -17.40 -11.08
N ARG A 248 -7.01 -18.45 -11.82
CA ARG A 248 -7.81 -19.68 -11.98
C ARG A 248 -7.90 -20.55 -10.72
N ARG A 249 -7.02 -20.33 -9.74
CA ARG A 249 -6.96 -21.11 -8.49
C ARG A 249 -7.72 -20.44 -7.34
N VAL A 250 -8.17 -19.20 -7.54
CA VAL A 250 -8.97 -18.43 -6.59
C VAL A 250 -10.45 -18.57 -6.93
#